data_AF-A0A9E3JK93-F1
#
_entry.id   AF-A0A9E3JK93-F1
#
_cell.length_a   1.000
_cell.length_b   1.000
_cell.length_c   1.000
_cell.angle_alpha   90.00
_cell.angle_beta   90.00
_cell.angle_gamma   90.00
#
_symmetry.space_group_name_H-M   'P 1'
#
loop_
_entity.id
_entity.type
_entity.pdbx_description
1 polymer ?
#
loop_
_entity_poly.entity_id
_entity_poly.type
_entity_poly.pdbx_seq_one_letter_code
_entity_poly.pdbx_strand_id
1 'polypeptide(L)' 'MADADKDLQARVVELETRLAFQEQAQLELSDALAALRDEAARSADLLRRVLEELKTHRGDVMADPASEPPPPHY' A
#
# COMPACT_ATOMS: atom_id res chain seq x y z
N MET A 1 0.36 -6.71 54.84
CA MET A 1 1.48 -6.52 53.89
C MET A 1 1.59 -7.68 52.90
N ALA A 2 1.66 -8.94 53.35
CA ALA A 2 1.74 -10.09 52.43
C ALA A 2 0.56 -10.24 51.45
N ASP A 3 -0.64 -9.79 51.83
CA ASP A 3 -1.83 -9.87 50.96
C ASP A 3 -1.78 -8.85 49.82
N ALA A 4 -1.38 -7.61 50.12
CA ALA A 4 -1.19 -6.56 49.13
C ALA A 4 -0.09 -6.91 48.11
N ASP A 5 0.94 -7.65 48.54
CA ASP A 5 2.02 -8.11 47.66
C ASP A 5 1.51 -9.17 46.67
N LYS A 6 0.66 -10.10 47.13
CA LYS A 6 0.01 -11.09 46.26
C LYS A 6 -0.95 -10.44 45.25
N ASP A 7 -1.73 -9.45 45.67
CA ASP A 7 -2.63 -8.72 44.79
C ASP A 7 -1.87 -7.95 43.70
N LEU A 8 -0.74 -7.32 44.07
CA LEU A 8 0.14 -6.65 43.11
C LEU A 8 0.74 -7.66 42.12
N GLN A 9 1.23 -8.80 42.60
CA GLN A 9 1.78 -9.84 41.74
C GLN A 9 0.73 -10.38 40.75
N ALA A 10 -0.51 -10.59 41.19
CA ALA A 10 -1.61 -11.03 40.32
C ALA A 10 -1.90 -9.99 39.23
N ARG A 11 -1.94 -8.70 39.58
CA ARG A 11 -2.13 -7.61 38.61
C ARG A 11 -0.98 -7.49 37.62
N VAL A 12 0.26 -7.69 38.06
CA VAL A 12 1.43 -7.69 37.16
C VAL A 12 1.30 -8.82 36.14
N VAL A 13 0.98 -10.04 36.57
CA VAL A 13 0.79 -11.19 35.66
C VAL A 13 -0.34 -10.93 34.65
N GLU A 14 -1.45 -10.34 35.09
CA GLU A 14 -2.55 -9.97 34.18
C GLU A 14 -2.08 -8.94 33.14
N LEU A 15 -1.36 -7.91 33.58
CA LEU A 15 -0.85 -6.86 32.69
C LEU A 15 0.18 -7.40 31.71
N GLU A 16 1.10 -8.27 32.14
CA GLU A 16 2.08 -8.93 31.28
C GLU A 16 1.40 -9.80 30.22
N THR A 17 0.37 -10.55 30.61
CA THR A 17 -0.42 -11.36 29.68
C THR A 17 -1.11 -10.48 28.64
N ARG A 18 -1.75 -9.39 29.08
CA ARG A 18 -2.42 -8.44 28.17
C ARG A 18 -1.42 -7.74 27.25
N LEU A 19 -0.25 -7.38 27.77
CA LEU A 19 0.82 -6.75 26.99
C LEU A 19 1.32 -7.69 25.88
N ALA A 20 1.56 -8.96 26.20
CA ALA A 20 2.00 -9.95 25.20
C ALA A 20 0.99 -10.10 24.04
N PHE A 21 -0.32 -10.11 24.35
CA PHE A 21 -1.36 -10.11 23.31
C PHE A 21 -1.37 -8.83 22.48
N GLN A 22 -1.13 -7.68 23.09
CA GLN A 22 -1.06 -6.40 22.38
C GLN A 22 0.16 -6.30 21.47
N GLU A 23 1.31 -6.79 21.92
CA GLU A 23 2.53 -6.86 21.11
C GLU A 23 2.34 -7.75 19.88
N GLN A 24 1.72 -8.92 20.06
CA GLN A 24 1.38 -9.79 18.94
C GLN A 24 0.43 -9.09 17.95
N ALA A 25 -0.66 -8.49 18.45
CA ALA A 25 -1.61 -7.78 17.60
C ALA A 25 -0.95 -6.61 16.86
N GLN A 26 0.01 -5.91 17.49
CA GLN A 26 0.74 -4.81 16.87
C GLN A 26 1.64 -5.29 15.73
N LEU A 27 2.29 -6.45 15.87
CA LEU A 27 3.07 -7.07 14.79
C LEU A 27 2.18 -7.45 13.62
N GLU A 28 1.06 -8.14 13.88
CA GLU A 28 0.11 -8.55 12.85
C GLU A 28 -0.47 -7.34 12.08
N LEU A 29 -0.81 -6.26 12.78
CA LEU A 29 -1.28 -5.02 12.16
C LEU A 29 -0.19 -4.32 11.34
N SER A 30 1.06 -4.38 11.78
CA SER A 30 2.20 -3.79 11.05
C SER A 30 2.44 -4.53 9.74
N ASP A 31 2.37 -5.86 9.76
CA ASP A 31 2.51 -6.70 8.57
C ASP A 31 1.35 -6.46 7.58
N ALA A 32 0.11 -6.40 8.08
CA ALA A 32 -1.06 -6.10 7.27
C ALA A 32 -0.96 -4.71 6.62
N LEU A 33 -0.47 -3.71 7.37
CA LEU A 33 -0.27 -2.35 6.84
C LEU A 33 0.82 -2.30 5.76
N ALA A 34 1.90 -3.05 5.92
CA ALA A 34 2.95 -3.15 4.91
C ALA A 34 2.38 -3.76 3.61
N ALA A 35 1.64 -4.87 3.71
CA ALA A 35 1.01 -5.50 2.57
C ALA A 35 0.03 -4.57 1.83
N LEU A 36 -0.77 -3.79 2.60
CA LEU A 36 -1.68 -2.79 2.03
C LEU A 36 -0.94 -1.67 1.31
N ARG A 37 0.19 -1.21 1.85
CA ARG A 37 1.02 -0.17 1.21
C ARG A 37 1.60 -0.66 -0.12
N ASP A 38 2.06 -1.90 -0.17
CA ASP A 38 2.57 -2.50 -1.40
C ASP A 38 1.48 -2.63 -2.46
N GLU A 39 0.28 -3.05 -2.07
CA GLU A 39 -0.87 -3.13 -2.98
C GLU A 39 -1.30 -1.75 -3.49
N ALA A 40 -1.31 -0.75 -2.62
CA ALA A 40 -1.62 0.62 -2.99
C ALA A 40 -0.59 1.18 -3.99
N ALA A 41 0.70 0.87 -3.79
CA ALA A 41 1.76 1.26 -4.73
C ALA A 41 1.56 0.62 -6.10
N ARG A 42 1.28 -0.69 -6.15
CA ARG A 42 0.97 -1.41 -7.40
C ARG A 42 -0.24 -0.83 -8.12
N SER A 43 -1.31 -0.58 -7.38
CA SER A 43 -2.53 0.02 -7.93
C SER A 43 -2.27 1.43 -8.51
N ALA A 44 -1.49 2.25 -7.80
CA ALA A 44 -1.12 3.58 -8.29
C ALA A 44 -0.30 3.52 -9.58
N ASP A 45 0.62 2.56 -9.70
CA ASP A 45 1.42 2.37 -10.92
C ASP A 45 0.58 1.89 -12.11
N LEU A 46 -0.38 0.99 -11.89
CA LEU A 46 -1.33 0.58 -12.92
C LEU A 46 -2.17 1.76 -13.40
N LEU A 47 -2.71 2.57 -12.48
CA LEU A 47 -3.48 3.77 -12.83
C LEU A 47 -2.65 4.76 -13.65
N ARG A 48 -1.38 4.99 -13.28
CA ARG A 48 -0.47 5.84 -14.06
C ARG A 48 -0.29 5.30 -15.47
N ARG A 49 -0.02 4.00 -15.64
CA ARG A 49 0.16 3.38 -16.96
C ARG A 49 -1.08 3.53 -17.83
N VAL A 50 -2.26 3.24 -17.28
CA VAL A 50 -3.54 3.42 -18.01
C VAL A 50 -3.73 4.88 -18.42
N LEU A 51 -3.42 5.83 -17.54
CA LEU A 51 -3.52 7.26 -17.89
C LEU A 51 -2.55 7.66 -19.00
N GLU A 52 -1.32 7.14 -19.01
CA GLU A 52 -0.36 7.38 -20.09
C GLU A 52 -0.82 6.74 -21.41
N GLU A 53 -1.32 5.51 -21.38
CA GLU A 53 -1.90 4.85 -22.57
C GLU A 53 -3.08 5.62 -23.15
N LEU A 54 -3.95 6.18 -22.30
CA LEU A 54 -5.07 7.02 -22.76
C LEU A 54 -4.60 8.35 -23.37
N LYS A 55 -3.51 8.93 -22.87
CA LYS A 55 -2.92 10.16 -23.44
C LYS A 55 -2.28 9.88 -24.80
N THR A 56 -1.53 8.78 -24.94
CA THR A 56 -0.90 8.42 -26.21
C THR A 56 -1.95 8.15 -27.29
N HIS A 57 -2.99 7.37 -26.97
CA HIS A 57 -4.09 7.11 -27.91
C HIS A 57 -4.84 8.38 -28.32
N ARG A 58 -4.99 9.36 -27.43
CA ARG A 58 -5.59 10.65 -27.79
C ARG A 58 -4.70 11.46 -28.73
N GLY A 59 -3.38 11.39 -28.56
CA GLY A 59 -2.41 12.02 -29.45
C GLY A 59 -2.48 11.45 -30.87
N ASP A 60 -2.55 10.12 -31.00
CA ASP A 60 -2.65 9.43 -32.29
C ASP A 60 -3.97 9.74 -33.01
N VAL A 61 -5.09 9.85 -32.29
CA VAL A 61 -6.40 10.21 -32.88
C VAL A 61 -6.45 11.67 -33.36
N MET A 62 -5.60 12.55 -32.82
CA MET A 62 -5.52 13.96 -33.18
C MET A 62 -4.36 14.28 -34.15
N ALA A 63 -3.59 13.27 -34.57
CA ALA A 63 -2.57 13.44 -35.60
C ALA A 63 -3.24 13.70 -36.96
N ASP A 64 -2.99 14.87 -37.53
CA ASP A 64 -3.55 15.28 -38.82
C ASP A 64 -2.93 14.42 -39.95
N PRO A 65 -3.73 13.64 -40.72
CA PRO A 65 -3.22 12.86 -41.85
C PRO A 65 -2.56 13.74 -42.93
N ALA A 66 -2.75 15.07 -42.90
CA ALA A 66 -2.02 16.00 -43.76
C ALA A 66 -0.55 16.24 -43.36
N SER A 67 -0.09 15.72 -42.22
CA SER A 67 1.32 15.78 -41.78
C SER A 67 2.19 14.60 -42.24
N GLU A 68 1.68 13.70 -43.08
CA GLU A 68 2.52 12.66 -43.69
C GLU A 68 3.49 13.27 -44.73
N PRO A 69 4.80 12.98 -44.64
CA PRO A 69 5.76 13.42 -45.64
C PRO A 69 5.39 12.83 -47.02
N PRO A 70 5.47 13.61 -48.11
CA PRO A 70 5.15 13.10 -49.44
C PRO A 70 6.05 11.90 -49.80
N PRO A 71 5.52 10.88 -50.49
CA PRO A 71 6.27 9.66 -50.76
C PRO A 71 7.51 9.92 -51.62
N PRO A 72 8.63 9.23 -51.35
CA PRO A 72 9.86 9.40 -52.12
C PRO A 72 9.64 9.01 -53.58
N HIS A 73 9.95 9.93 -54.49
CA HIS A 73 9.98 9.67 -55.93
C HIS A 73 11.22 8.84 -56.26
N TYR A 74 11.03 7.57 -56.59
CA TYR A 74 12.06 6.66 -57.13
C TYR A 74 12.10 6.71 -58.66
#